data_AF-A0A7J7W1F5-F1
#
_entry.id   AF-A0A7J7W1F5-F1
#
_cell.length_a   1.000
_cell.length_b   1.000
_cell.length_c   1.000
_cell.angle_alpha   90.00
_cell.angle_beta   90.00
_cell.angle_gamma   90.00
#
_symmetry.space_group_name_H-M   'P 1'
#
loop_
_entity.id
_entity.type
_entity.pdbx_description
1 polymer ?
#
loop_
_entity_poly.entity_id
_entity_poly.type
_entity_poly.pdbx_seq_one_letter_code
_entity_poly.pdbx_strand_id
1 'polypeptide(L)'
;MLGTLWLGYTLYQFKKSPYLHPYMREILSDCALPIAVLTFSLIGSYGFKEIKMSKFRYNPRESLFKMAEMHSQSLGAICSAMGLGFLLSMLFFIEQNLVAALANAPENRLVKGTAYHWDLLLIAIINTGLSLFGMPWIHAAYPHSPLHVRALAQVEQRVESGHVYDTIMNVKETRLTSLGASILVGLSLLLLPVPLQWIPKPVLYGLFLYIALTSIDANQLFERLVLLLKDQLQTAAPNH
;
A
#
# COMPACT_ATOMS: atom_id res chain seq x y z
N MET A 1 -18.28 -3.79 -3.66
CA MET A 1 -17.67 -3.32 -2.40
C MET A 1 -17.69 -4.41 -1.34
N LEU A 2 -18.83 -4.77 -0.75
CA LEU A 2 -18.87 -5.79 0.30
C LEU A 2 -18.45 -7.17 -0.20
N GLY A 3 -18.84 -7.54 -1.43
CA GLY A 3 -18.39 -8.80 -2.04
C GLY A 3 -16.87 -8.89 -2.21
N THR A 4 -16.22 -7.83 -2.71
CA THR A 4 -14.76 -7.78 -2.87
C THR A 4 -14.04 -7.85 -1.55
N LEU A 5 -14.55 -7.15 -0.53
CA LEU A 5 -14.05 -7.25 0.84
C LEU A 5 -14.17 -8.68 1.36
N TRP A 6 -15.36 -9.28 1.27
CA TRP A 6 -15.65 -10.59 1.83
C TRP A 6 -14.79 -11.67 1.18
N LEU A 7 -14.70 -11.69 -0.15
CA LEU A 7 -13.85 -12.65 -0.86
C LEU A 7 -12.36 -12.42 -0.58
N GLY A 8 -11.90 -11.17 -0.58
CA GLY A 8 -10.51 -10.86 -0.25
C GLY A 8 -10.15 -11.29 1.17
N TYR A 9 -11.00 -10.97 2.15
CA TYR A 9 -10.78 -11.30 3.55
C TYR A 9 -10.88 -12.80 3.83
N THR A 10 -11.81 -13.50 3.20
CA THR A 10 -11.90 -14.97 3.34
C THR A 10 -10.66 -15.64 2.76
N LEU A 11 -10.22 -15.30 1.54
CA LEU A 11 -8.98 -15.80 0.92
C LEU A 11 -7.73 -15.48 1.75
N TYR A 12 -7.67 -14.31 2.39
CA TYR A 12 -6.61 -13.98 3.33
C TYR A 12 -6.64 -14.87 4.57
N GLN A 13 -7.81 -15.10 5.18
CA GLN A 13 -7.95 -15.97 6.35
C GLN A 13 -7.72 -17.45 6.05
N PHE A 14 -7.82 -17.87 4.78
CA PHE A 14 -7.43 -19.22 4.38
C PHE A 14 -5.98 -19.53 4.77
N LYS A 15 -5.09 -18.54 4.95
CA LYS A 15 -3.73 -18.75 5.48
C LYS A 15 -3.67 -19.50 6.81
N LYS A 16 -4.68 -19.31 7.67
CA LYS A 16 -4.77 -19.94 9.00
C LYS A 16 -5.55 -21.26 9.00
N SER A 17 -6.24 -21.54 7.90
CA SER A 17 -7.09 -22.73 7.77
C SER A 17 -6.26 -24.01 7.66
N PRO A 18 -6.66 -25.14 8.28
CA PRO A 18 -5.99 -26.43 8.12
C PRO A 18 -6.25 -27.08 6.76
N TYR A 19 -7.18 -26.53 5.96
CA TYR A 19 -7.48 -27.04 4.62
C TYR A 19 -6.39 -26.57 3.62
N LEU A 20 -6.01 -27.45 2.68
CA LEU A 20 -4.98 -27.27 1.63
C LEU A 20 -3.50 -27.39 2.07
N HIS A 21 -2.63 -27.70 1.10
CA HIS A 21 -1.18 -27.77 1.29
C HIS A 21 -0.60 -26.38 1.63
N PRO A 22 0.36 -26.26 2.57
CA PRO A 22 0.88 -24.97 3.04
C PRO A 22 1.32 -24.01 1.93
N TYR A 23 2.02 -24.51 0.92
CA TYR A 23 2.48 -23.72 -0.24
C TYR A 23 1.32 -23.11 -1.06
N MET A 24 0.26 -23.89 -1.33
CA MET A 24 -0.89 -23.41 -2.10
C MET A 24 -1.67 -22.34 -1.33
N ARG A 25 -1.74 -22.52 0.00
CA ARG A 25 -2.40 -21.59 0.92
C ARG A 25 -1.68 -20.25 1.01
N GLU A 26 -0.35 -20.26 1.00
CA GLU A 26 0.48 -19.05 0.96
C GLU A 26 0.25 -18.25 -0.33
N ILE A 27 0.34 -18.91 -1.50
CA ILE A 27 0.07 -18.27 -2.80
C ILE A 27 -1.35 -17.70 -2.86
N LEU A 28 -2.34 -18.45 -2.37
CA LEU A 28 -3.74 -18.01 -2.39
C LEU A 28 -3.96 -16.77 -1.51
N SER A 29 -3.32 -16.73 -0.33
CA SER A 29 -3.36 -15.57 0.57
C SER A 29 -2.67 -14.36 -0.04
N ASP A 30 -1.51 -14.55 -0.68
CA ASP A 30 -0.75 -13.44 -1.29
C ASP A 30 -1.48 -12.87 -2.52
N CYS A 31 -2.18 -13.73 -3.27
CA CYS A 31 -2.99 -13.35 -4.43
C CYS A 31 -4.45 -13.02 -4.11
N ALA A 32 -4.85 -13.03 -2.83
CA ALA A 32 -6.24 -12.85 -2.41
C ALA A 32 -6.87 -11.56 -2.97
N LEU A 33 -6.11 -10.46 -2.91
CA LEU A 33 -6.57 -9.14 -3.32
C LEU A 33 -6.70 -9.01 -4.86
N PRO A 34 -5.69 -9.37 -5.69
CA PRO A 34 -5.86 -9.46 -7.13
C PRO A 34 -7.03 -10.37 -7.56
N ILE A 35 -7.17 -11.54 -6.94
CA ILE A 35 -8.25 -12.50 -7.26
C ILE A 35 -9.61 -11.87 -6.95
N ALA A 36 -9.77 -11.23 -5.80
CA ALA A 36 -11.03 -10.56 -5.42
C ALA A 36 -11.39 -9.40 -6.36
N VAL A 37 -10.40 -8.59 -6.76
CA VAL A 37 -10.63 -7.48 -7.71
C VAL A 37 -11.02 -8.02 -9.09
N LEU A 38 -10.32 -9.02 -9.62
CA LEU A 38 -10.59 -9.59 -10.94
C LEU A 38 -11.97 -10.28 -10.99
N THR A 39 -12.28 -11.13 -10.02
CA THR A 39 -13.56 -11.86 -9.96
C THR A 39 -14.75 -10.92 -9.95
N PHE A 40 -14.78 -9.93 -9.04
CA PHE A 40 -15.89 -8.98 -8.98
C PHE A 40 -15.87 -7.93 -10.09
N SER A 41 -14.72 -7.66 -10.72
CA SER A 41 -14.69 -6.85 -11.94
C SER A 41 -15.31 -7.60 -13.11
N LEU A 42 -15.05 -8.90 -13.24
CA LEU A 42 -15.68 -9.75 -14.26
C LEU A 42 -17.19 -9.90 -14.01
N ILE A 43 -17.61 -10.17 -12.76
CA ILE A 43 -19.04 -10.25 -12.40
C ILE A 43 -19.73 -8.90 -12.64
N GLY A 44 -19.08 -7.78 -12.28
CA GLY A 44 -19.63 -6.44 -12.50
C GLY A 44 -19.76 -6.08 -13.99
N SER A 45 -18.77 -6.45 -14.80
CA SER A 45 -18.74 -6.14 -16.24
C SER A 45 -19.66 -7.04 -17.07
N TYR A 46 -19.69 -8.34 -16.81
CA TYR A 46 -20.47 -9.32 -17.57
C TYR A 46 -21.86 -9.60 -16.97
N GLY A 47 -21.99 -9.66 -15.64
CA GLY A 47 -23.24 -10.04 -14.97
C GLY A 47 -24.22 -8.88 -14.77
N PHE A 48 -23.75 -7.65 -14.60
CA PHE A 48 -24.58 -6.47 -14.33
C PHE A 48 -24.39 -5.36 -15.36
N LYS A 49 -24.37 -5.73 -16.65
CA LYS A 49 -24.14 -4.80 -17.77
C LYS A 49 -25.19 -3.68 -17.86
N GLU A 50 -26.39 -3.91 -17.35
CA GLU A 50 -27.50 -2.94 -17.37
C GLU A 50 -27.36 -1.80 -16.33
N ILE A 51 -26.58 -2.03 -15.27
CA ILE A 51 -26.38 -1.02 -14.22
C ILE A 51 -25.25 -0.08 -14.65
N LYS A 52 -25.58 1.17 -14.97
CA LYS A 52 -24.60 2.21 -15.29
C LYS A 52 -23.72 2.54 -14.08
N MET A 53 -22.63 1.81 -13.93
CA MET A 53 -21.59 2.08 -12.94
C MET A 53 -20.79 3.32 -13.34
N SER A 54 -20.43 4.18 -12.38
CA SER A 54 -19.56 5.33 -12.66
C SER A 54 -18.18 4.82 -13.06
N LYS A 55 -17.74 5.14 -14.28
CA LYS A 55 -16.41 4.78 -14.80
C LYS A 55 -15.33 5.75 -14.32
N PHE A 56 -14.07 5.38 -14.49
CA PHE A 56 -12.94 6.27 -14.23
C PHE A 56 -12.98 7.45 -15.21
N ARG A 57 -12.83 8.68 -14.69
CA ARG A 57 -12.83 9.89 -15.53
C ARG A 57 -11.42 10.10 -16.07
N TYR A 58 -11.18 9.61 -17.27
CA TYR A 58 -9.93 9.83 -17.99
C TYR A 58 -10.05 11.11 -18.83
N ASN A 59 -9.27 12.13 -18.48
CA ASN A 59 -9.10 13.31 -19.32
C ASN A 59 -7.77 13.15 -20.06
N PRO A 60 -7.76 12.90 -21.39
CA PRO A 60 -6.54 12.95 -22.16
C PRO A 60 -6.05 14.40 -22.18
N ARG A 61 -5.07 14.74 -21.34
CA ARG A 61 -4.39 16.05 -21.44
C ARG A 61 -3.52 15.99 -22.70
N GLU A 62 -3.79 16.87 -23.66
CA GLU A 62 -3.05 16.94 -24.94
C GLU A 62 -1.57 17.35 -24.77
N SER A 63 -1.16 17.81 -23.57
CA SER A 63 0.24 18.08 -23.23
C SER A 63 0.51 17.70 -21.78
N LEU A 64 1.16 16.54 -21.57
CA LEU A 64 1.64 16.12 -20.26
C LEU A 64 2.86 16.94 -19.79
N PHE A 65 3.59 17.53 -20.74
CA PHE A 65 4.82 18.30 -20.50
C PHE A 65 4.63 19.79 -20.80
N LYS A 66 3.51 20.39 -20.36
CA LYS A 66 3.38 21.86 -20.38
C LYS A 66 4.20 22.41 -19.22
N MET A 67 5.18 23.27 -19.52
CA MET A 67 5.92 24.00 -18.49
C MET A 67 4.95 24.83 -17.65
N ALA A 68 5.14 24.84 -16.33
CA ALA A 68 4.35 25.64 -15.42
C ALA A 68 4.45 27.13 -15.82
N GLU A 69 3.29 27.76 -16.03
CA GLU A 69 3.19 29.12 -16.55
C GLU A 69 3.50 30.11 -15.42
N MET A 70 4.74 30.58 -15.35
CA MET A 70 5.26 31.44 -14.28
C MET A 70 5.28 32.92 -14.69
N HIS A 71 4.19 33.42 -15.29
CA HIS A 71 4.11 34.82 -15.70
C HIS A 71 3.40 35.68 -14.63
N SER A 72 4.07 36.78 -14.24
CA SER A 72 3.60 37.90 -13.39
C SER A 72 2.78 37.52 -12.14
N GLN A 73 3.39 36.79 -11.21
CA GLN A 73 2.80 36.55 -9.89
C GLN A 73 3.10 37.73 -8.96
N SER A 74 2.14 38.08 -8.11
CA SER A 74 2.33 39.12 -7.08
C SER A 74 3.40 38.69 -6.06
N LEU A 75 4.14 39.65 -5.51
CA LEU A 75 5.17 39.37 -4.51
C LEU A 75 4.59 38.63 -3.28
N GLY A 76 3.35 38.96 -2.90
CA GLY A 76 2.62 38.24 -1.84
C GLY A 76 2.33 36.78 -2.16
N ALA A 77 2.04 36.44 -3.42
CA ALA A 77 1.85 35.06 -3.86
C ALA A 77 3.15 34.25 -3.77
N ILE A 78 4.30 34.86 -4.10
CA ILE A 78 5.61 34.22 -3.98
C ILE A 78 5.95 33.96 -2.50
N CYS A 79 5.79 34.95 -1.63
CA CYS A 79 6.07 34.79 -0.20
C CYS A 79 5.18 33.73 0.47
N SER A 80 3.88 33.72 0.14
CA SER A 80 2.97 32.69 0.65
C SER A 80 3.30 31.28 0.11
N ALA A 81 3.66 31.16 -1.17
CA ALA A 81 4.10 29.90 -1.76
C ALA A 81 5.40 29.39 -1.12
N MET A 82 6.35 30.25 -0.78
CA MET A 82 7.56 29.86 -0.04
C MET A 82 7.23 29.32 1.35
N GLY A 83 6.32 29.98 2.08
CA GLY A 83 5.87 29.51 3.40
C GLY A 83 5.18 28.15 3.33
N LEU A 84 4.25 27.98 2.39
CA LEU A 84 3.58 26.68 2.16
C LEU A 84 4.56 25.61 1.68
N GLY A 85 5.51 25.96 0.82
CA GLY A 85 6.55 25.05 0.33
C GLY A 85 7.48 24.56 1.45
N PHE A 86 7.82 25.43 2.40
CA PHE A 86 8.57 25.04 3.59
C PHE A 86 7.80 24.04 4.46
N LEU A 87 6.53 24.32 4.77
CA LEU A 87 5.68 23.41 5.54
C LEU A 87 5.52 22.05 4.84
N LEU A 88 5.35 22.06 3.51
CA LEU A 88 5.23 20.85 2.71
C LEU A 88 6.54 20.04 2.67
N SER A 89 7.69 20.72 2.61
CA SER A 89 9.01 20.07 2.73
C SER A 89 9.18 19.39 4.09
N MET A 90 8.75 20.05 5.18
CA MET A 90 8.77 19.46 6.53
C MET A 90 7.89 18.22 6.63
N LEU A 91 6.70 18.23 6.02
CA LEU A 91 5.83 17.06 5.94
C LEU A 91 6.52 15.90 5.22
N PHE A 92 7.13 16.14 4.06
CA PHE A 92 7.85 15.11 3.30
C PHE A 92 9.05 14.56 4.05
N PHE A 93 9.77 15.41 4.78
CA PHE A 93 10.87 14.98 5.64
C PHE A 93 10.38 14.03 6.74
N ILE A 94 9.28 14.36 7.42
CA ILE A 94 8.71 13.52 8.48
C ILE A 94 8.20 12.19 7.89
N GLU A 95 7.43 12.25 6.80
CA GLU A 95 6.89 11.06 6.15
C GLU A 95 8.00 10.12 5.67
N GLN A 96 9.04 10.64 5.01
CA GLN A 96 10.15 9.83 4.51
C GLN A 96 10.89 9.12 5.65
N ASN A 97 11.22 9.84 6.72
CA ASN A 97 11.90 9.25 7.87
C ASN A 97 11.04 8.22 8.58
N LEU A 98 9.73 8.48 8.71
CA LEU A 98 8.80 7.55 9.33
C LEU A 98 8.68 6.25 8.52
N VAL A 99 8.50 6.36 7.20
CA VAL A 99 8.40 5.18 6.32
C VAL A 99 9.70 4.39 6.31
N ALA A 100 10.84 5.07 6.24
CA ALA A 100 12.14 4.42 6.25
C ALA A 100 12.43 3.77 7.63
N ALA A 101 12.00 4.37 8.74
CA ALA A 101 12.11 3.76 10.07
C ALA A 101 11.23 2.50 10.21
N LEU A 102 10.02 2.51 9.65
CA LEU A 102 9.13 1.34 9.66
C LEU A 102 9.65 0.21 8.75
N ALA A 103 10.20 0.54 7.59
CA ALA A 103 10.82 -0.44 6.70
C ALA A 103 12.07 -1.06 7.34
N ASN A 104 12.90 -0.23 7.98
CA ASN A 104 14.12 -0.65 8.68
C ASN A 104 13.89 -1.02 10.15
N ALA A 105 12.66 -1.33 10.54
CA ALA A 105 12.37 -1.81 11.89
C ALA A 105 13.24 -3.05 12.18
N PRO A 106 13.81 -3.19 13.39
CA PRO A 106 14.70 -4.30 13.73
C PRO A 106 14.02 -5.67 13.57
N GLU A 107 12.69 -5.70 13.69
CA GLU A 107 11.84 -6.86 13.42
C GLU A 107 11.98 -7.40 11.99
N ASN A 108 12.23 -6.53 11.00
CA ASN A 108 12.36 -6.90 9.59
C ASN A 108 13.74 -7.48 9.25
N ARG A 109 14.73 -7.42 10.17
CA ARG A 109 16.07 -8.01 10.02
C ARG A 109 16.74 -7.73 8.66
N LEU A 110 16.65 -6.48 8.19
CA LEU A 110 17.31 -6.06 6.95
C LEU A 110 18.84 -6.07 7.10
N VAL A 111 19.54 -6.47 6.04
CA VAL A 111 21.00 -6.69 6.04
C VAL A 111 21.73 -5.54 5.36
N LYS A 112 21.12 -4.91 4.35
CA LYS A 112 21.73 -3.75 3.67
C LYS A 112 21.63 -2.48 4.51
N GLY A 113 22.66 -1.65 4.41
CA GLY A 113 22.72 -0.36 5.08
C GLY A 113 21.64 0.62 4.60
N THR A 114 21.34 1.59 5.44
CA THR A 114 20.33 2.62 5.18
C THR A 114 20.92 3.84 4.47
N ALA A 115 20.11 4.53 3.67
CA ALA A 115 20.55 5.67 2.87
C ALA A 115 19.59 6.88 3.00
N TYR A 116 19.14 7.20 4.22
CA TYR A 116 18.12 8.21 4.49
C TYR A 116 18.38 9.57 3.81
N HIS A 117 19.61 10.09 3.88
CA HIS A 117 19.96 11.39 3.30
C HIS A 117 19.93 11.37 1.77
N TRP A 118 20.39 10.28 1.17
CA TRP A 118 20.36 10.11 -0.28
C TRP A 118 18.93 10.00 -0.80
N ASP A 119 18.07 9.29 -0.08
CA ASP A 119 16.65 9.16 -0.45
C ASP A 119 15.95 10.52 -0.41
N LEU A 120 16.22 11.33 0.61
CA LEU A 120 15.64 12.68 0.74
C LEU A 120 16.12 13.61 -0.38
N LEU A 121 17.42 13.58 -0.71
CA LEU A 121 17.99 14.36 -1.81
C LEU A 121 17.37 13.96 -3.16
N LEU A 122 17.21 12.66 -3.39
CA LEU A 122 16.64 12.15 -4.63
C LEU A 122 15.17 12.58 -4.80
N ILE A 123 14.36 12.49 -3.73
CA ILE A 123 12.96 12.95 -3.73
C ILE A 123 12.89 14.45 -3.99
N ALA A 124 13.79 15.26 -3.42
CA ALA A 124 13.85 16.70 -3.67
C ALA A 124 14.14 17.02 -5.14
N ILE A 125 15.09 16.31 -5.76
CA ILE A 125 15.42 16.48 -7.19
C ILE A 125 14.21 16.09 -8.06
N ILE A 126 13.59 14.95 -7.80
CA ILE A 126 12.42 14.47 -8.55
C ILE A 126 11.26 15.47 -8.43
N ASN A 127 10.92 15.91 -7.22
CA ASN A 127 9.81 16.84 -7.00
C ASN A 127 10.08 18.24 -7.57
N THR A 128 11.34 18.68 -7.59
CA THR A 128 11.73 19.91 -8.30
C THR A 128 11.43 19.78 -9.79
N GLY A 129 11.79 18.65 -10.41
CA GLY A 129 11.44 18.34 -11.81
C GLY A 129 9.94 18.32 -12.05
N LEU A 130 9.17 17.61 -11.22
CA LEU A 130 7.71 17.53 -11.32
C LEU A 130 7.04 18.91 -11.17
N SER A 131 7.57 19.77 -10.31
CA SER A 131 7.09 21.14 -10.12
C SER A 131 7.22 21.99 -11.38
N LEU A 132 8.34 21.86 -12.11
CA LEU A 132 8.56 22.60 -13.36
C LEU A 132 7.54 22.24 -14.45
N PHE A 133 7.04 21.01 -14.44
CA PHE A 133 6.02 20.51 -15.38
C PHE A 133 4.59 20.58 -14.82
N GLY A 134 4.39 21.16 -13.62
CA GLY A 134 3.07 21.24 -12.98
C GLY A 134 2.45 19.86 -12.68
N MET A 135 3.28 18.84 -12.51
CA MET A 135 2.87 17.48 -12.16
C MET A 135 2.72 17.33 -10.65
N PRO A 136 1.85 16.41 -10.17
CA PRO A 136 1.72 16.14 -8.75
C PRO A 136 3.03 15.59 -8.18
N TRP A 137 3.36 16.01 -6.96
CA TRP A 137 4.56 15.58 -6.27
C TRP A 137 4.45 14.12 -5.80
N ILE A 138 5.59 13.45 -5.72
CA ILE A 138 5.71 12.08 -5.23
C ILE A 138 6.33 12.12 -3.84
N HIS A 139 5.79 11.29 -2.95
CA HIS A 139 6.24 11.16 -1.57
C HIS A 139 6.26 9.68 -1.15
N ALA A 140 6.78 9.40 0.04
CA ALA A 140 6.95 8.03 0.55
C ALA A 140 5.59 7.34 0.72
N ALA A 141 5.43 6.16 0.11
CA ALA A 141 4.18 5.41 0.21
C ALA A 141 4.07 4.65 1.54
N TYR A 142 3.41 5.26 2.53
CA TYR A 142 3.40 4.78 3.92
C TYR A 142 2.94 3.33 4.12
N PRO A 143 1.73 2.91 3.69
CA PRO A 143 1.32 1.51 3.90
C PRO A 143 2.04 0.58 2.92
N HIS A 144 2.38 1.05 1.73
CA HIS A 144 2.89 0.21 0.66
C HIS A 144 4.33 -0.26 0.89
N SER A 145 5.22 0.61 1.35
CA SER A 145 6.63 0.29 1.59
C SER A 145 6.85 -0.85 2.63
N PRO A 146 6.30 -0.78 3.85
CA PRO A 146 6.44 -1.88 4.83
C PRO A 146 5.69 -3.14 4.39
N LEU A 147 4.53 -3.02 3.72
CA LEU A 147 3.84 -4.18 3.15
C LEU A 147 4.67 -4.87 2.07
N HIS A 148 5.39 -4.10 1.24
CA HIS A 148 6.30 -4.64 0.24
C HIS A 148 7.46 -5.40 0.86
N VAL A 149 8.06 -4.85 1.93
CA VAL A 149 9.11 -5.53 2.70
C VAL A 149 8.57 -6.83 3.31
N ARG A 150 7.38 -6.80 3.90
CA ARG A 150 6.72 -7.97 4.50
C ARG A 150 6.37 -9.04 3.47
N ALA A 151 5.98 -8.65 2.25
CA ALA A 151 5.71 -9.59 1.15
C ALA A 151 6.98 -10.31 0.64
N LEU A 152 8.16 -9.74 0.90
CA LEU A 152 9.46 -10.34 0.58
C LEU A 152 10.11 -11.05 1.78
N ALA A 153 9.44 -11.03 2.94
CA ALA A 153 9.91 -11.62 4.18
C ALA A 153 9.54 -13.09 4.24
N GLN A 154 10.52 -13.93 4.59
CA GLN A 154 10.28 -15.32 4.95
C GLN A 154 9.93 -15.38 6.44
N VAL A 155 8.69 -15.79 6.73
CA VAL A 155 8.15 -15.88 8.09
C VAL A 155 8.18 -17.34 8.52
N GLU A 156 8.84 -17.63 9.64
CA GLU A 156 8.78 -18.95 10.29
C GLU A 156 7.97 -18.87 11.58
N GLN A 157 7.17 -19.91 11.82
CA GLN A 157 6.47 -20.07 13.09
C GLN A 157 7.44 -20.62 14.13
N ARG A 158 7.75 -19.84 15.15
CA ARG A 158 8.56 -20.25 16.29
C ARG A 158 7.66 -20.31 17.52
N VAL A 159 7.73 -21.42 18.24
CA VAL A 159 6.99 -21.58 19.49
C VAL A 159 7.90 -21.13 20.62
N GLU A 160 7.63 -19.97 21.19
CA GLU A 160 8.29 -19.50 22.41
C GLU A 160 7.27 -19.55 23.55
N SER A 161 7.62 -20.24 24.63
CA SER A 161 6.80 -20.32 25.86
C SER A 161 5.34 -20.78 25.62
N GLY A 162 5.12 -21.73 24.71
CA GLY A 162 3.80 -22.28 24.40
C GLY A 162 2.94 -21.42 23.45
N HIS A 163 3.40 -20.23 23.06
CA HIS A 163 2.74 -19.38 22.08
C HIS A 163 3.47 -19.46 20.73
N VAL A 164 2.70 -19.61 19.66
CA VAL A 164 3.22 -19.63 18.28
C VAL A 164 3.40 -18.19 17.82
N TYR A 165 4.65 -17.76 17.67
CA TYR A 165 5.00 -16.45 17.11
C TYR A 165 5.48 -16.60 15.67
N ASP A 166 4.95 -15.75 14.79
CA ASP A 166 5.39 -15.62 13.41
C ASP A 166 6.60 -14.67 13.37
N THR A 167 7.81 -15.23 13.34
CA THR A 167 9.06 -14.45 13.33
C THR A 167 9.62 -14.34 11.92
N ILE A 168 9.95 -13.11 11.50
CA ILE A 168 10.64 -12.87 10.23
C ILE A 168 12.08 -13.37 10.35
N MET A 169 12.44 -14.35 9.51
CA MET A 169 13.79 -14.94 9.51
C MET A 169 14.76 -14.17 8.64
N ASN A 170 14.33 -13.86 7.42
CA ASN A 170 15.13 -13.17 6.42
C ASN A 170 14.22 -12.46 5.40
N VAL A 171 14.68 -11.33 4.84
CA VAL A 171 13.97 -10.59 3.80
C VAL A 171 14.78 -10.59 2.51
N LYS A 172 14.15 -10.95 1.40
CA LYS A 172 14.78 -10.87 0.08
C LYS A 172 14.81 -9.42 -0.42
N GLU A 173 15.90 -8.72 -0.14
CA GLU A 173 16.11 -7.34 -0.60
C GLU A 173 16.42 -7.27 -2.10
N THR A 174 15.42 -6.95 -2.92
CA THR A 174 15.53 -6.87 -4.38
C THR A 174 15.16 -5.49 -4.93
N ARG A 175 15.87 -5.04 -5.97
CA ARG A 175 15.54 -3.80 -6.70
C ARG A 175 14.62 -4.04 -7.90
N LEU A 176 14.52 -5.30 -8.34
CA LEU A 176 13.77 -5.67 -9.54
C LEU A 176 12.26 -5.60 -9.31
N THR A 177 11.78 -5.89 -8.11
CA THR A 177 10.35 -5.85 -7.78
C THR A 177 9.81 -4.42 -7.83
N SER A 178 10.54 -3.45 -7.28
CA SER A 178 10.16 -2.03 -7.30
C SER A 178 10.26 -1.41 -8.70
N LEU A 179 11.30 -1.75 -9.47
CA LEU A 179 11.43 -1.36 -10.88
C LEU A 179 10.31 -1.97 -11.73
N GLY A 180 10.05 -3.27 -11.57
CA GLY A 180 8.98 -3.98 -12.26
C GLY A 180 7.61 -3.38 -11.96
N ALA A 181 7.31 -3.11 -10.69
CA ALA A 181 6.07 -2.42 -10.30
C ALA A 181 5.95 -1.03 -10.95
N SER A 182 7.03 -0.24 -10.95
CA SER A 182 7.02 1.10 -11.57
C SER A 182 6.81 1.03 -13.09
N ILE A 183 7.44 0.08 -13.77
CA ILE A 183 7.25 -0.15 -15.21
C ILE A 183 5.81 -0.60 -15.49
N LEU A 184 5.25 -1.51 -14.69
CA LEU A 184 3.86 -1.96 -14.83
C LEU A 184 2.85 -0.83 -14.60
N VAL A 185 3.10 0.06 -13.64
CA VAL A 185 2.30 1.28 -13.45
C VAL A 185 2.41 2.19 -14.68
N GLY A 186 3.60 2.37 -15.25
CA GLY A 186 3.78 3.10 -16.50
C GLY A 186 3.02 2.48 -17.68
N LEU A 187 3.11 1.16 -17.85
CA LEU A 187 2.37 0.41 -18.87
C LEU A 187 0.86 0.46 -18.65
N SER A 188 0.40 0.55 -17.39
CA SER A 188 -1.03 0.68 -17.08
C SER A 188 -1.66 1.95 -17.67
N LEU A 189 -0.86 3.00 -17.93
CA LEU A 189 -1.34 4.20 -18.62
C LEU A 189 -1.76 3.91 -20.06
N LEU A 190 -1.12 2.95 -20.74
CA LEU A 190 -1.51 2.49 -22.08
C LEU A 190 -2.79 1.64 -22.04
N LEU A 191 -3.08 1.03 -20.89
CA LEU A 191 -4.23 0.18 -20.62
C LEU A 191 -5.43 0.97 -20.07
N LEU A 192 -5.27 2.27 -19.75
CA LEU A 192 -6.35 3.15 -19.30
C LEU A 192 -7.56 3.27 -20.24
N PRO A 193 -7.44 3.29 -21.59
CA PRO A 193 -8.59 3.60 -22.43
C PRO A 193 -9.61 2.45 -22.50
N VAL A 194 -9.20 1.18 -22.36
CA VAL A 194 -10.10 0.04 -22.60
C VAL A 194 -10.24 -0.88 -21.38
N PRO A 195 -9.22 -1.67 -20.97
CA PRO A 195 -9.41 -2.67 -19.90
C PRO A 195 -9.58 -2.07 -18.51
N LEU A 196 -8.89 -0.96 -18.18
CA LEU A 196 -8.97 -0.39 -16.83
C LEU A 196 -10.34 0.27 -16.54
N GLN A 197 -11.05 0.72 -17.58
CA GLN A 197 -12.40 1.28 -17.44
C GLN A 197 -13.47 0.23 -17.09
N TRP A 198 -13.16 -1.06 -17.24
CA TRP A 198 -14.07 -2.15 -16.89
C TRP A 198 -14.12 -2.39 -15.39
N ILE A 199 -13.15 -1.89 -14.62
CA ILE A 199 -13.14 -2.02 -13.17
C ILE A 199 -14.13 -1.00 -12.58
N PRO A 200 -15.23 -1.47 -11.94
CA PRO A 200 -16.22 -0.56 -11.40
C PRO A 200 -15.71 0.06 -10.08
N LYS A 201 -15.95 1.36 -9.84
CA LYS A 201 -15.50 2.04 -8.61
C LYS A 201 -15.89 1.33 -7.29
N PRO A 202 -17.08 0.71 -7.16
CA PRO A 202 -17.42 -0.05 -5.96
C PRO A 202 -16.49 -1.24 -5.66
N VAL A 203 -15.78 -1.80 -6.65
CA VAL A 203 -14.76 -2.83 -6.42
C VAL A 203 -13.54 -2.20 -5.76
N LEU A 204 -13.10 -1.04 -6.25
CA LEU A 204 -11.98 -0.28 -5.68
C LEU A 204 -12.25 0.18 -4.25
N TYR A 205 -13.47 0.62 -3.92
CA TYR A 205 -13.82 0.92 -2.53
C TYR A 205 -13.72 -0.30 -1.61
N GLY A 206 -14.03 -1.50 -2.12
CA GLY A 206 -13.87 -2.72 -1.33
C GLY A 206 -12.40 -3.11 -1.16
N LEU A 207 -11.56 -2.85 -2.16
CA LEU A 207 -10.10 -2.94 -2.08
C LEU A 207 -9.55 -2.00 -0.99
N PHE A 208 -9.96 -0.73 -0.97
CA PHE A 208 -9.53 0.20 0.08
C PHE A 208 -9.97 -0.24 1.47
N LEU A 209 -11.19 -0.74 1.61
CA LEU A 209 -11.70 -1.23 2.88
C LEU A 209 -10.97 -2.50 3.34
N TYR A 210 -10.61 -3.40 2.41
CA TYR A 210 -9.77 -4.55 2.70
C TYR A 210 -8.39 -4.15 3.23
N ILE A 211 -7.71 -3.20 2.57
CA ILE A 211 -6.41 -2.69 3.01
C ILE A 211 -6.55 -2.05 4.41
N ALA A 212 -7.62 -1.28 4.65
CA ALA A 212 -7.88 -0.70 5.96
C ALA A 212 -8.03 -1.78 7.06
N LEU A 213 -8.87 -2.81 6.85
CA LEU A 213 -9.05 -3.87 7.84
C LEU A 213 -7.77 -4.69 8.10
N THR A 214 -7.08 -5.11 7.04
CA THR A 214 -5.84 -5.87 7.18
C THR A 214 -4.71 -5.05 7.83
N SER A 215 -4.70 -3.72 7.66
CA SER A 215 -3.76 -2.85 8.35
C SER A 215 -4.03 -2.72 9.85
N ILE A 216 -5.30 -2.85 10.26
CA ILE A 216 -5.70 -2.86 11.68
C ILE A 216 -5.24 -4.17 12.34
N ASP A 217 -5.43 -5.30 11.66
CA ASP A 217 -5.00 -6.62 12.15
C ASP A 217 -3.48 -6.72 12.33
N ALA A 218 -2.70 -5.92 11.59
CA ALA A 218 -1.23 -5.90 11.69
C ALA A 218 -0.69 -4.87 12.71
N ASN A 219 -1.56 -4.11 13.38
CA ASN A 219 -1.14 -3.03 14.27
C ASN A 219 -1.08 -3.48 15.74
N GLN A 220 0.13 -3.50 16.31
CA GLN A 220 0.36 -3.85 17.72
C GLN A 220 -0.44 -2.97 18.70
N LEU A 221 -0.66 -1.69 18.38
CA LEU A 221 -1.47 -0.81 19.23
C LEU A 221 -2.93 -1.27 19.28
N PHE A 222 -3.46 -1.72 18.13
CA PHE A 222 -4.82 -2.24 18.08
C PHE A 222 -4.93 -3.56 18.85
N GLU A 223 -3.96 -4.46 18.73
CA GLU A 223 -3.91 -5.68 19.54
C GLU A 223 -3.94 -5.36 21.04
N ARG A 224 -3.15 -4.37 21.49
CA ARG A 224 -3.14 -3.93 22.89
C ARG A 224 -4.46 -3.29 23.33
N LEU A 225 -5.09 -2.48 22.47
CA LEU A 225 -6.42 -1.93 22.76
C LEU A 225 -7.48 -3.04 22.86
N VAL A 226 -7.42 -4.04 22.00
CA VAL A 226 -8.31 -5.22 22.07
C VAL A 226 -8.05 -6.02 23.35
N LEU A 227 -6.79 -6.15 23.78
CA LEU A 227 -6.45 -6.81 25.04
C LEU A 227 -6.98 -6.05 26.26
N LEU A 228 -7.00 -4.71 26.23
CA LEU A 228 -7.62 -3.89 27.29
C LEU A 228 -9.15 -4.08 27.36
N LEU A 229 -9.77 -4.35 26.22
CA LEU A 229 -11.22 -4.59 26.11
C LEU A 229 -11.62 -6.04 26.41
N LYS A 230 -10.70 -7.00 26.27
CA LYS A 230 -10.91 -8.39 26.67
C LYS A 230 -10.84 -8.51 28.19
N ASP A 231 -11.83 -9.19 28.76
CA ASP A 231 -11.92 -9.42 30.20
C ASP A 231 -10.73 -10.29 30.67
N GLN A 232 -10.08 -9.89 31.76
CA GLN A 232 -8.87 -10.53 32.30
C GLN A 232 -9.12 -11.97 32.78
N LEU A 233 -10.38 -12.37 32.90
CA LEU A 233 -10.80 -13.71 33.33
C LEU A 233 -10.60 -14.79 32.26
N GLN A 234 -10.59 -14.45 30.97
CA GLN A 234 -10.32 -15.44 29.90
C GLN A 234 -8.82 -15.70 29.67
N THR A 235 -7.95 -14.80 30.10
CA THR A 235 -6.48 -14.99 30.08
C THR A 235 -5.97 -15.83 31.24
N ALA A 236 -6.81 -16.07 32.27
CA ALA A 236 -6.49 -16.85 33.46
C ALA A 236 -7.09 -18.27 33.44
N ALA A 237 -7.12 -18.93 32.28
CA ALA A 237 -7.26 -20.38 32.22
C ALA A 237 -5.89 -21.02 31.94
N PRO A 238 -5.03 -21.20 32.97
CA PRO A 238 -3.88 -22.07 32.85
C PRO A 238 -4.40 -23.51 32.87
N ASN A 239 -4.57 -24.11 31.70
CA ASN A 239 -4.88 -25.53 31.63
C ASN A 239 -3.59 -26.29 31.28
N HIS A 240 -3.05 -26.89 32.35
CA HIS A 240 -2.19 -28.07 32.45
C HIS A 240 -1.72 -28.76 31.18
#